data_AF-A0A101CVH3-F1
#
_entry.id   AF-A0A101CVH3-F1
#
_cell.length_a   1.000
_cell.length_b   1.000
_cell.length_c   1.000
_cell.angle_alpha   90.00
_cell.angle_beta   90.00
_cell.angle_gamma   90.00
#
_symmetry.space_group_name_H-M   'P 1'
#
loop_
_entity.id
_entity.type
_entity.pdbx_description
1 polymer ?
#
loop_
_entity_poly.entity_id
_entity_poly.type
_entity_poly.pdbx_seq_one_letter_code
_entity_poly.pdbx_strand_id
1 'polypeptide(L)'
;MRNKFYVILIIVFAGCSQQNPIEKALETKSGEYWRYYTSNSSTFTYFRFKEDHLSVRYYKDQDSTQFSEYAKTEMESSQKWSVTKDSIMTWGDFNYDIISYNDKAVVLLALSKEKPFVNYIFLIKTKENEVIGGPGSFEQKRIFNPEKYPFEK
;
A
#
# COMPACT_ATOMS: atom_id res chain seq x y z
N MET A 1 19.74 48.92 15.65
CA MET A 1 18.57 48.02 15.60
C MET A 1 18.50 47.21 14.30
N ARG A 2 19.62 46.65 13.80
CA ARG A 2 19.65 45.84 12.56
C ARG A 2 19.70 44.32 12.80
N ASN A 3 20.05 43.91 14.02
CA ASN A 3 20.26 42.49 14.35
C ASN A 3 18.98 41.76 14.80
N LYS A 4 17.86 42.47 15.00
CA LYS A 4 16.58 41.83 15.40
C LYS A 4 15.78 41.30 14.21
N PHE A 5 16.07 41.73 12.98
CA PHE A 5 15.37 41.26 11.78
C PHE A 5 15.77 39.86 11.33
N TYR A 6 17.01 39.44 11.60
CA TYR A 6 17.50 38.11 11.18
C TYR A 6 16.89 36.96 11.99
N VAL A 7 16.48 37.20 13.24
CA VAL A 7 15.89 36.15 14.11
C VAL A 7 14.48 35.78 13.65
N ILE A 8 13.71 36.73 13.11
CA ILE A 8 12.35 36.47 12.61
C ILE A 8 12.40 35.67 11.29
N LEU A 9 13.40 35.90 10.44
CA LEU A 9 13.53 35.21 9.16
C LEU A 9 13.82 33.71 9.31
N ILE A 10 14.55 33.31 10.37
CA ILE A 10 14.91 31.91 10.64
C ILE A 10 13.70 31.11 11.15
N ILE A 11 12.76 31.74 11.86
CA ILE A 11 11.57 31.07 12.40
C ILE A 11 10.56 30.74 11.29
N VAL A 12 10.51 31.52 10.21
CA VAL A 12 9.61 31.28 9.07
C VAL A 12 10.08 30.07 8.22
N PHE A 13 11.37 29.78 8.17
CA PHE A 13 11.92 28.58 7.52
C PHE A 13 11.89 27.32 8.39
N ALA A 14 11.67 27.46 9.69
CA ALA A 14 11.44 26.34 10.61
C ALA A 14 9.98 25.84 10.60
N GLY A 15 9.16 26.31 9.66
CA GLY A 15 7.92 25.64 9.25
C GLY A 15 8.26 24.31 8.58
N CYS A 16 8.79 23.38 9.39
CA CYS A 16 8.99 21.98 9.07
C CYS A 16 7.66 21.52 8.45
N SER A 17 7.65 21.29 7.13
CA SER A 17 6.47 20.71 6.48
C SER A 17 6.27 19.36 7.14
N GLN A 18 5.33 19.30 8.08
CA GLN A 18 5.06 18.09 8.83
C GLN A 18 4.57 17.07 7.81
N GLN A 19 5.46 16.15 7.43
CA GLN A 19 5.18 15.12 6.44
C GLN A 19 3.89 14.41 6.84
N ASN A 20 3.00 14.19 5.87
CA ASN A 20 1.69 13.62 6.14
C ASN A 20 1.88 12.26 6.84
N PRO A 21 1.31 12.04 8.04
CA PRO A 21 1.52 10.80 8.79
C PRO A 21 1.06 9.56 8.02
N ILE A 22 0.10 9.70 7.10
CA ILE A 22 -0.36 8.60 6.25
C ILE A 22 0.68 8.24 5.20
N GLU A 23 1.30 9.25 4.56
CA GLU A 23 2.38 9.01 3.59
C GLU A 23 3.55 8.30 4.27
N LYS A 24 3.93 8.75 5.47
CA LYS A 24 4.95 8.10 6.28
C LYS A 24 4.59 6.65 6.64
N ALA A 25 3.31 6.35 6.86
CA ALA A 25 2.87 4.98 7.12
C ALA A 25 3.00 4.11 5.86
N LEU A 26 2.66 4.65 4.69
CA LEU A 26 2.73 4.00 3.37
C LEU A 26 4.16 3.78 2.89
N GLU A 27 5.11 4.64 3.23
CA GLU A 27 6.51 4.48 2.84
C GLU A 27 7.07 3.11 3.24
N THR A 28 7.80 2.51 2.31
CA THR A 28 8.41 1.18 2.46
C THR A 28 9.88 1.27 2.74
N LYS A 29 10.33 0.60 3.81
CA LYS A 29 11.76 0.44 4.09
C LYS A 29 12.37 -0.64 3.18
N SER A 30 13.69 -0.79 3.25
CA SER A 30 14.38 -1.89 2.59
C SER A 30 13.84 -3.25 3.07
N GLY A 31 13.52 -4.15 2.15
CA GLY A 31 12.93 -5.47 2.44
C GLY A 31 11.47 -5.44 2.89
N GLU A 32 10.79 -4.29 2.85
CA GLU A 32 9.36 -4.16 3.13
C GLU A 32 8.57 -3.95 1.84
N TYR A 33 7.40 -4.58 1.78
CA TYR A 33 6.47 -4.51 0.66
C TYR A 33 5.04 -4.39 1.18
N TRP A 34 4.16 -3.84 0.36
CA TRP A 34 2.72 -3.88 0.57
C TRP A 34 2.11 -4.94 -0.31
N ARG A 35 1.33 -5.84 0.29
CA ARG A 35 0.44 -6.74 -0.44
C ARG A 35 -0.87 -6.04 -0.69
N TYR A 36 -1.17 -5.84 -1.96
CA TYR A 36 -2.41 -5.29 -2.47
C TYR A 36 -3.43 -6.42 -2.67
N TYR A 37 -4.51 -6.36 -1.91
CA TYR A 37 -5.67 -7.24 -2.04
C TYR A 37 -6.89 -6.44 -2.48
N THR A 38 -7.74 -7.04 -3.31
CA THR A 38 -9.09 -6.55 -3.55
C THR A 38 -10.07 -7.42 -2.77
N SER A 39 -11.21 -6.86 -2.37
CA SER A 39 -12.23 -7.58 -1.58
C SER A 39 -12.76 -8.87 -2.23
N ASN A 40 -12.60 -9.01 -3.55
CA ASN A 40 -13.22 -10.07 -4.33
C ASN A 40 -12.21 -11.08 -4.90
N SER A 41 -10.95 -11.06 -4.43
CA SER A 41 -9.90 -11.96 -4.90
C SER A 41 -9.01 -12.46 -3.77
N SER A 42 -8.63 -13.75 -3.84
CA SER A 42 -7.56 -14.31 -3.01
C SER A 42 -6.17 -13.97 -3.56
N THR A 43 -6.08 -13.48 -4.80
CA THR A 43 -4.83 -13.02 -5.41
C THR A 43 -4.40 -11.66 -4.89
N PHE A 44 -3.10 -11.44 -4.86
CA PHE A 44 -2.50 -10.19 -4.43
C PHE A 44 -1.30 -9.84 -5.30
N THR A 45 -0.95 -8.55 -5.29
CA THR A 45 0.24 -8.02 -5.95
C THR A 45 1.10 -7.29 -4.93
N TYR A 46 2.41 -7.24 -5.13
CA TYR A 46 3.30 -6.53 -4.22
C TYR A 46 3.66 -5.15 -4.75
N PHE A 47 3.72 -4.17 -3.86
CA PHE A 47 4.13 -2.81 -4.17
C PHE A 47 5.12 -2.26 -3.15
N ARG A 48 5.99 -1.37 -3.60
CA ARG A 48 6.79 -0.51 -2.72
C ARG A 48 6.43 0.94 -2.99
N PHE A 49 6.06 1.68 -1.96
CA PHE A 49 5.88 3.12 -2.01
C PHE A 49 7.17 3.77 -1.49
N LYS A 50 7.83 4.55 -2.34
CA LYS A 50 9.10 5.20 -2.07
C LYS A 50 8.87 6.64 -1.61
N GLU A 51 9.83 7.19 -0.88
CA GLU A 51 9.82 8.58 -0.39
C GLU A 51 9.75 9.62 -1.52
N ASP A 52 10.16 9.26 -2.74
CA ASP A 52 10.07 10.12 -3.93
C ASP A 52 8.66 10.15 -4.57
N HIS A 53 7.65 9.65 -3.86
CA HIS A 53 6.27 9.57 -4.32
C HIS A 53 6.09 8.68 -5.57
N LEU A 54 6.99 7.72 -5.79
CA LEU A 54 6.83 6.66 -6.77
C LEU A 54 6.50 5.33 -6.08
N SER A 55 5.59 4.59 -6.69
CA SER A 55 5.24 3.23 -6.31
C SER A 55 5.72 2.27 -7.39
N VAL A 56 6.23 1.11 -6.99
CA VAL A 56 6.79 0.13 -7.92
C VAL A 56 6.20 -1.24 -7.63
N ARG A 57 5.80 -1.94 -8.70
CA ARG A 57 5.20 -3.27 -8.64
C ARG A 57 6.27 -4.36 -8.58
N TYR A 58 6.07 -5.34 -7.71
CA TYR A 58 6.94 -6.50 -7.54
C TYR A 58 6.14 -7.80 -7.63
N TYR A 59 6.83 -8.88 -7.97
CA TYR A 59 6.37 -10.26 -7.77
C TYR A 59 7.38 -11.01 -6.91
N LYS A 60 6.90 -12.07 -6.27
CA LYS A 60 7.72 -13.07 -5.59
C LYS A 60 7.39 -14.41 -6.22
N ASP A 61 8.38 -15.05 -6.82
CA ASP A 61 8.22 -16.41 -7.33
C ASP A 61 7.99 -17.37 -6.16
N GLN A 62 7.17 -18.40 -6.35
CA GLN A 62 6.76 -19.31 -5.26
C GLN A 62 7.96 -20.01 -4.61
N ASP A 63 8.98 -20.31 -5.40
CA ASP A 63 10.19 -21.00 -4.95
C ASP A 63 11.33 -20.04 -4.56
N SER A 64 11.11 -18.72 -4.70
CA SER A 64 12.13 -17.71 -4.42
C SER A 64 11.87 -16.98 -3.09
N THR A 65 12.94 -16.76 -2.33
CA THR A 65 12.91 -15.86 -1.18
C THR A 65 13.00 -14.39 -1.59
N GLN A 66 13.34 -14.11 -2.85
CA GLN A 66 13.62 -12.76 -3.36
C GLN A 66 12.45 -12.20 -4.16
N PHE A 67 12.26 -10.88 -4.03
CA PHE A 67 11.30 -10.12 -4.84
C PHE A 67 11.96 -9.61 -6.11
N SER A 68 11.25 -9.79 -7.22
CA SER A 68 11.64 -9.27 -8.53
C SER A 68 10.70 -8.14 -8.93
N GLU A 69 11.27 -7.06 -9.45
CA GLU A 69 10.48 -5.96 -10.02
C GLU A 69 9.77 -6.46 -11.29
N TYR A 70 8.50 -6.09 -11.49
CA TYR A 70 7.84 -6.33 -12.77
C TYR A 70 8.59 -5.53 -13.86
N ALA A 71 9.05 -6.21 -14.91
CA ALA A 71 9.92 -5.62 -15.93
C ALA A 71 9.28 -4.37 -16.57
N LYS A 72 10.09 -3.31 -16.75
CA LYS A 72 9.73 -2.04 -17.40
C LYS A 72 9.25 -2.27 -18.84
N THR A 73 7.97 -2.56 -19.02
CA THR A 73 7.27 -2.17 -20.25
C THR A 73 6.78 -0.74 -20.06
N GLU A 74 6.74 0.06 -21.14
CA GLU A 74 6.46 1.51 -21.08
C GLU A 74 5.12 1.87 -20.41
N MET A 75 4.21 0.90 -20.24
CA MET A 75 2.89 1.06 -19.62
C MET A 75 2.77 0.59 -18.16
N GLU A 76 3.73 -0.18 -17.63
CA GLU A 76 3.70 -0.71 -16.24
C GLU A 76 4.79 -0.07 -15.34
N SER A 77 5.32 1.06 -15.77
CA SER A 77 6.35 1.82 -15.05
C SER A 77 5.79 2.47 -13.78
N SER A 78 6.67 2.66 -12.80
CA SER A 78 6.37 3.21 -11.47
C SER A 78 5.24 4.24 -11.45
N GLN A 79 4.23 4.05 -10.59
CA GLN A 79 3.09 4.96 -10.53
C GLN A 79 3.32 6.04 -9.48
N LYS A 80 3.03 7.29 -9.83
CA LYS A 80 3.03 8.39 -8.86
C LYS A 80 1.95 8.15 -7.81
N TRP A 81 2.21 8.58 -6.60
CA TRP A 81 1.22 8.54 -5.52
C TRP A 81 1.37 9.73 -4.58
N SER A 82 0.29 10.15 -3.94
CA SER A 82 0.29 11.19 -2.92
C SER A 82 -0.93 11.04 -2.02
N VAL A 83 -0.87 11.63 -0.83
CA VAL A 83 -2.01 11.64 0.10
C VAL A 83 -2.30 13.06 0.55
N THR A 84 -3.54 13.50 0.34
CA THR A 84 -4.00 14.81 0.84
C THR A 84 -4.24 14.77 2.35
N LYS A 85 -4.39 15.93 2.97
CA LYS A 85 -4.74 16.03 4.40
C LYS A 85 -6.14 15.46 4.71
N ASP A 86 -7.00 15.40 3.71
CA ASP A 86 -8.36 14.87 3.81
C ASP A 86 -8.40 13.34 3.63
N SER A 87 -7.25 12.67 3.76
CA SER A 87 -7.11 11.21 3.64
C SER A 87 -7.50 10.67 2.26
N ILE A 88 -7.27 11.46 1.20
CA ILE A 88 -7.48 11.04 -0.19
C ILE A 88 -6.12 10.65 -0.77
N MET A 89 -5.99 9.40 -1.20
CA MET A 89 -4.82 8.90 -1.91
C MET A 89 -5.04 9.02 -3.41
N THR A 90 -4.15 9.73 -4.11
CA THR A 90 -4.00 9.57 -5.56
C THR A 90 -2.93 8.52 -5.81
N TRP A 91 -3.21 7.54 -6.66
CA TRP A 91 -2.24 6.50 -7.02
C TRP A 91 -2.42 6.09 -8.48
N GLY A 92 -1.43 6.43 -9.31
CA GLY A 92 -1.59 6.44 -10.76
C GLY A 92 -2.69 7.42 -11.16
N ASP A 93 -3.63 6.95 -11.99
CA ASP A 93 -4.77 7.73 -12.46
C ASP A 93 -6.02 7.60 -11.57
N PHE A 94 -5.89 6.96 -10.42
CA PHE A 94 -7.01 6.64 -9.53
C PHE A 94 -6.95 7.43 -8.22
N ASN A 95 -8.12 7.69 -7.65
CA ASN A 95 -8.26 8.28 -6.33
C ASN A 95 -9.00 7.31 -5.40
N TYR A 96 -8.56 7.27 -4.15
CA TYR A 96 -9.08 6.40 -3.11
C TYR A 96 -9.26 7.17 -1.81
N ASP A 97 -10.33 6.89 -1.08
CA ASP A 97 -10.46 7.35 0.31
C ASP A 97 -9.71 6.38 1.23
N ILE A 98 -8.82 6.89 2.07
CA ILE A 98 -8.16 6.12 3.13
C ILE A 98 -9.08 6.12 4.34
N ILE A 99 -9.72 4.99 4.61
CA ILE A 99 -10.72 4.88 5.68
C ILE A 99 -10.12 4.35 7.00
N SER A 100 -8.95 3.72 6.93
CA SER A 100 -8.22 3.23 8.11
C SER A 100 -6.76 3.00 7.75
N TYR A 101 -5.84 3.35 8.66
CA TYR A 101 -4.41 3.09 8.47
C TYR A 101 -3.69 2.90 9.81
N ASN A 102 -2.60 2.13 9.75
CA ASN A 102 -1.54 2.10 10.74
C ASN A 102 -0.22 1.71 10.05
N ASP A 103 0.82 1.39 10.82
CA ASP A 103 2.13 1.03 10.32
C ASP A 103 2.17 -0.29 9.53
N LYS A 104 1.15 -1.16 9.70
CA LYS A 104 1.06 -2.52 9.13
C LYS A 104 -0.03 -2.70 8.08
N ALA A 105 -1.08 -1.88 8.11
CA ALA A 105 -2.24 -2.03 7.24
C ALA A 105 -2.79 -0.67 6.83
N VAL A 106 -3.22 -0.57 5.57
CA VAL A 106 -4.01 0.54 5.05
C VAL A 106 -5.23 -0.03 4.34
N VAL A 107 -6.39 0.55 4.60
CA VAL A 107 -7.64 0.21 3.93
C VAL A 107 -8.06 1.39 3.07
N LEU A 108 -8.20 1.13 1.77
CA LEU A 108 -8.63 2.10 0.78
C LEU A 108 -10.05 1.76 0.33
N LEU A 109 -10.81 2.80 0.02
CA LEU A 109 -12.12 2.72 -0.61
C LEU A 109 -12.02 3.29 -2.03
N ALA A 110 -12.35 2.45 -3.01
CA ALA A 110 -12.53 2.86 -4.40
C ALA A 110 -14.03 2.97 -4.72
N LEU A 111 -14.47 4.14 -5.20
CA LEU A 111 -15.82 4.34 -5.71
C LEU A 111 -15.87 3.99 -7.20
N SER A 112 -16.72 3.05 -7.58
CA SER A 112 -17.06 2.80 -8.99
C SER A 112 -18.37 3.49 -9.34
N LYS A 113 -18.41 4.17 -10.49
CA LYS A 113 -19.65 4.76 -11.03
C LYS A 113 -20.64 3.69 -11.52
N GLU A 114 -20.15 2.50 -11.86
CA GLU A 114 -20.94 1.47 -12.53
C GLU A 114 -21.66 0.51 -11.57
N LYS A 115 -21.23 0.44 -10.30
CA LYS A 115 -21.92 -0.35 -9.28
C LYS A 115 -21.81 0.32 -7.91
N PRO A 116 -22.88 0.36 -7.11
CA PRO A 116 -22.86 0.92 -5.75
C PRO A 116 -22.04 0.08 -4.75
N PHE A 117 -21.31 -0.94 -5.22
CA PHE A 117 -20.43 -1.71 -4.36
C PHE A 117 -19.14 -0.93 -4.12
N VAL A 118 -19.05 -0.43 -2.90
CA VAL A 118 -17.84 0.00 -2.19
C VAL A 118 -16.77 -1.08 -2.38
N ASN A 119 -15.75 -0.81 -3.21
CA ASN A 119 -14.66 -1.75 -3.42
C ASN A 119 -13.55 -1.41 -2.42
N TYR A 120 -13.40 -2.28 -1.41
CA TYR A 120 -12.29 -2.18 -0.48
C TYR A 120 -11.02 -2.77 -1.07
N ILE A 121 -9.94 -2.03 -0.92
CA ILE A 121 -8.58 -2.48 -1.18
C ILE A 121 -7.86 -2.52 0.15
N PHE A 122 -7.14 -3.61 0.38
CA PHE A 122 -6.32 -3.79 1.57
C PHE A 122 -4.86 -3.80 1.17
N LEU A 123 -4.08 -2.90 1.76
CA LEU A 123 -2.63 -2.92 1.71
C LEU A 123 -2.14 -3.50 3.03
N ILE A 124 -1.52 -4.68 2.99
CA ILE A 124 -0.95 -5.33 4.17
C ILE A 124 0.57 -5.37 4.05
N LYS A 125 1.28 -4.75 5.00
CA LYS A 125 2.74 -4.71 5.01
C LYS A 125 3.29 -6.10 5.28
N THR A 126 4.32 -6.47 4.53
CA THR A 126 5.00 -7.77 4.61
C THR A 126 6.50 -7.55 4.50
N LYS A 127 7.26 -8.46 5.12
CA LYS A 127 8.72 -8.48 4.98
C LYS A 127 9.15 -9.50 3.93
N GLU A 128 10.33 -9.28 3.36
CA GLU A 128 10.89 -10.14 2.31
C GLU A 128 11.00 -11.61 2.74
N ASN A 129 11.46 -11.82 3.97
CA ASN A 129 11.68 -13.12 4.58
C ASN A 129 10.41 -13.79 5.15
N GLU A 130 9.26 -13.13 5.05
CA GLU A 130 8.00 -13.70 5.51
C GLU A 130 7.56 -14.81 4.54
N VAL A 131 7.37 -16.02 5.08
CA VAL A 131 6.84 -17.17 4.33
C VAL A 131 5.33 -17.11 4.42
N ILE A 132 4.68 -16.95 3.27
CA ILE A 132 3.24 -16.78 3.19
C ILE A 132 2.70 -17.81 2.21
N GLY A 133 1.64 -18.51 2.61
CA GLY A 133 0.93 -19.41 1.71
C GLY A 133 0.35 -18.64 0.52
N GLY A 134 0.53 -19.19 -0.69
CA GLY A 134 -0.03 -18.60 -1.89
C GLY A 134 -1.57 -18.53 -1.84
N PRO A 135 -2.22 -17.74 -2.73
CA PRO A 135 -3.67 -17.58 -2.78
C PRO A 135 -4.45 -18.90 -2.71
N GLY A 136 -4.02 -19.92 -3.46
CA GLY A 136 -4.68 -21.23 -3.50
C GLY A 136 -4.43 -22.12 -2.29
N SER A 137 -3.44 -21.81 -1.44
CA SER A 137 -3.09 -22.67 -0.30
C SER A 137 -4.20 -22.72 0.76
N PHE A 138 -4.92 -21.61 0.96
CA PHE A 138 -6.03 -21.54 1.91
C PHE A 138 -7.29 -22.25 1.40
N GLU A 139 -7.57 -22.14 0.10
CA GLU A 139 -8.67 -22.85 -0.56
C GLU A 139 -8.43 -24.36 -0.54
N GLN A 140 -7.23 -24.80 -0.94
CA GLN A 140 -6.83 -26.20 -0.88
C GLN A 140 -6.90 -26.76 0.55
N LYS A 141 -6.47 -25.99 1.56
CA LYS A 141 -6.56 -26.43 2.96
C LYS A 141 -7.99 -26.79 3.37
N ARG A 142 -8.99 -26.01 2.93
CA ARG A 142 -10.41 -26.30 3.21
C ARG A 142 -10.91 -27.52 2.43
N ILE A 143 -10.54 -27.63 1.15
CA ILE A 143 -10.90 -28.77 0.29
C ILE A 143 -10.36 -30.09 0.86
N PHE A 144 -9.12 -30.10 1.36
CA PHE A 144 -8.46 -31.30 1.91
C PHE A 144 -8.83 -31.61 3.36
N ASN A 145 -9.46 -30.68 4.10
CA ASN A 145 -9.87 -30.89 5.49
C ASN A 145 -11.32 -30.41 5.73
N PRO A 146 -12.30 -30.88 4.95
CA PRO A 146 -13.68 -30.38 5.03
C PRO A 146 -14.30 -30.62 6.42
N GLU A 147 -13.88 -31.65 7.13
CA GLU A 147 -14.32 -31.98 8.50
C GLU A 147 -13.97 -30.90 9.54
N LYS A 148 -12.93 -30.09 9.28
CA LYS A 148 -12.52 -28.97 10.15
C LYS A 148 -13.28 -27.68 9.87
N TYR A 149 -14.03 -27.64 8.77
CA TYR A 149 -14.76 -26.46 8.30
C TYR A 149 -16.22 -26.84 8.02
N PRO A 150 -16.99 -27.25 9.04
CA PRO A 150 -18.40 -27.54 8.84
C PRO A 150 -19.10 -26.29 8.30
N PHE A 151 -19.75 -26.41 7.15
CA PHE A 151 -20.66 -25.36 6.69
C PHE A 151 -21.84 -25.34 7.66
N GLU A 152 -21.95 -24.28 8.47
CA GLU A 152 -23.17 -24.03 9.22
C GLU A 152 -24.32 -23.87 8.22
N LYS A 153 -25.36 -24.68 8.40
CA LYS A 153 -26.58 -24.67 7.57
C LYS A 153 -27.48 -23.50 7.95
#